data_AF-A0A4Y5SJH7-F1
#
_entry.id   AF-A0A4Y5SJH7-F1
#
_cell.length_a   1.000
_cell.length_b   1.000
_cell.length_c   1.000
_cell.angle_alpha   90.00
_cell.angle_beta   90.00
_cell.angle_gamma   90.00
#
_symmetry.space_group_name_H-M   'P 1'
#
loop_
_entity.id
_entity.type
_entity.pdbx_description
1 polymer ?
#
loop_
_entity_poly.entity_id
_entity_poly.type
_entity_poly.pdbx_seq_one_letter_code
_entity_poly.pdbx_strand_id
1 'polypeptide(L)'
;MHTKQHLNSAGFQTILTYYASINRGLSSSVLNIFPNIVGVDNINVNLPDNLNPNWVSGFTAGDGGFFIGIRQVTNQVYFRFHITQHSQDSLLMKKLILFFGCGNVNIRLNNDRCDFYVQDFTKIYEIIIPHFNRYPLYNIKFLDFSDFKNAAELFKLSGSKNIKAIKNI
;
A
#
# COMPACT_ATOMS: atom_id res chain seq x y z
N MET A 1 27.68 -19.34 2.72
CA MET A 1 27.62 -19.38 4.21
C MET A 1 29.01 -19.60 4.75
N HIS A 2 29.69 -18.58 5.28
CA HIS A 2 31.15 -18.62 5.42
C HIS A 2 31.71 -19.02 6.81
N THR A 3 30.97 -18.89 7.92
CA THR A 3 31.53 -19.11 9.28
C THR A 3 30.93 -20.27 10.08
N LYS A 4 29.81 -20.88 9.63
CA LYS A 4 29.09 -21.98 10.33
C LYS A 4 28.79 -21.75 11.83
N GLN A 5 28.80 -20.51 12.32
CA GLN A 5 28.60 -20.17 13.73
C GLN A 5 27.24 -20.61 14.30
N HIS A 6 26.23 -20.77 13.44
CA HIS A 6 24.91 -21.28 13.82
C HIS A 6 24.92 -22.71 14.41
N LEU A 7 26.01 -23.47 14.22
CA LEU A 7 26.16 -24.84 14.76
C LEU A 7 26.61 -24.88 16.21
N ASN A 8 27.05 -23.76 16.79
CA ASN A 8 27.44 -23.70 18.20
C ASN A 8 26.45 -22.87 19.02
N SER A 9 26.44 -23.08 20.34
CA SER A 9 25.48 -22.45 21.24
C SER A 9 25.52 -20.92 21.19
N ALA A 10 26.71 -20.32 21.12
CA ALA A 10 26.85 -18.87 21.10
C ALA A 10 26.25 -18.27 19.82
N GLY A 11 26.61 -18.81 18.65
CA GLY A 11 26.08 -18.33 17.38
C GLY A 11 24.58 -18.61 17.22
N PHE A 12 24.07 -19.72 17.76
CA PHE A 12 22.63 -19.97 17.78
C PHE A 12 21.88 -18.96 18.67
N GLN A 13 22.40 -18.64 19.86
CA GLN A 13 21.83 -17.59 20.71
C GLN A 13 21.86 -16.23 20.02
N THR A 14 22.94 -15.89 19.31
CA THR A 14 23.00 -14.67 18.48
C THR A 14 21.92 -14.66 17.38
N ILE A 15 21.59 -15.80 16.77
CA ILE A 15 20.48 -15.87 15.82
C ILE A 15 19.14 -15.59 16.52
N LEU A 16 18.95 -16.11 17.73
CA LEU A 16 17.74 -15.87 18.50
C LEU A 16 17.56 -14.39 18.89
N THR A 17 18.64 -13.65 19.19
CA THR A 17 18.54 -12.20 19.45
C THR A 17 18.09 -11.43 18.22
N TYR A 18 18.56 -11.77 17.02
CA TYR A 18 18.04 -11.19 15.79
C TYR A 18 16.59 -11.59 15.53
N TYR A 19 16.26 -12.88 15.71
CA TYR A 19 14.92 -13.38 15.46
C TYR A 19 13.88 -12.78 16.41
N ALA A 20 14.26 -12.50 17.66
CA ALA A 20 13.40 -11.82 18.63
C ALA A 20 12.92 -10.43 18.16
N SER A 21 13.65 -9.76 17.26
CA SER A 21 13.27 -8.46 16.71
C SER A 21 12.58 -8.52 15.34
N ILE A 22 12.41 -9.71 14.76
CA ILE A 22 11.78 -9.88 13.45
C ILE A 22 10.29 -10.22 13.64
N ASN A 23 9.42 -9.49 12.94
CA ASN A 23 7.97 -9.72 12.91
C ASN A 23 7.34 -9.73 14.32
N ARG A 24 6.88 -10.90 14.78
CA ARG A 24 6.25 -11.09 16.11
C ARG A 24 7.23 -11.58 17.17
N GLY A 25 8.52 -11.70 16.83
CA GLY A 25 9.54 -12.20 17.73
C GLY A 25 9.43 -13.69 18.05
N LEU A 26 10.00 -14.09 19.19
CA LEU A 26 10.06 -15.48 19.66
C LEU A 26 8.75 -15.95 20.24
N SER A 27 8.40 -17.21 19.98
CA SER A 27 7.24 -17.87 20.62
C SER A 27 7.50 -18.20 22.09
N SER A 28 6.44 -18.38 22.87
CA SER A 28 6.53 -18.72 24.29
C SER A 28 7.30 -20.02 24.56
N SER A 29 7.18 -21.02 23.69
CA SER A 29 7.93 -22.27 23.83
C SER A 29 9.43 -22.07 23.70
N VAL A 30 9.86 -21.18 22.79
CA VAL A 30 11.28 -20.83 22.63
C VAL A 30 11.78 -20.02 23.82
N LEU A 31 10.99 -19.06 24.31
CA LEU A 31 11.34 -18.27 25.50
C LEU A 31 11.44 -19.13 26.77
N ASN A 32 10.64 -20.19 26.90
CA ASN A 32 10.78 -21.13 28.02
C ASN A 32 12.12 -21.86 28.02
N ILE A 33 12.70 -22.13 26.84
CA ILE A 33 14.01 -22.78 26.70
C ILE A 33 15.14 -21.75 26.79
N PHE A 34 14.92 -20.55 26.25
CA PHE A 34 15.89 -19.46 26.19
C PHE A 34 15.34 -18.16 26.83
N PRO A 35 15.18 -18.13 28.16
CA PRO A 35 14.45 -17.05 28.85
C PRO A 35 15.18 -15.70 28.84
N ASN A 36 16.49 -15.70 28.58
CA ASN A 36 17.34 -14.50 28.66
C ASN A 36 17.63 -13.87 27.28
N ILE A 37 16.95 -14.31 26.22
CA ILE A 37 17.13 -13.71 24.90
C ILE A 37 16.43 -12.36 24.84
N VAL A 38 17.20 -11.33 24.48
CA VAL A 38 16.71 -9.97 24.24
C VAL A 38 16.89 -9.66 22.75
N GLY A 39 15.88 -9.03 22.16
CA GLY A 39 15.92 -8.57 20.78
C GLY A 39 16.95 -7.47 20.57
N VAL A 40 17.52 -7.40 19.37
CA VAL A 40 18.29 -6.23 18.94
C VAL A 40 17.38 -5.02 18.73
N ASP A 41 17.91 -3.81 18.93
CA ASP A 41 17.17 -2.59 18.65
C ASP A 41 16.79 -2.49 17.18
N ASN A 42 15.57 -1.99 16.93
CA ASN A 42 15.11 -1.75 15.57
C ASN A 42 15.89 -0.58 14.96
N ILE A 43 16.43 -0.81 13.77
CA ILE A 43 17.12 0.23 13.00
C ILE A 43 16.07 1.19 12.45
N ASN A 44 16.24 2.48 12.73
CA ASN A 44 15.43 3.51 12.08
C ASN A 44 15.95 3.73 10.66
N VAL A 45 15.19 3.25 9.67
CA VAL A 45 15.55 3.38 8.26
C VAL A 45 14.92 4.64 7.68
N ASN A 46 15.76 5.53 7.16
CA ASN A 46 15.29 6.71 6.46
C ASN A 46 14.69 6.33 5.10
N LEU A 47 13.47 6.81 4.83
CA LEU A 47 12.84 6.62 3.51
C LEU A 47 13.56 7.45 2.44
N PRO A 48 13.76 6.91 1.22
CA PRO A 48 14.44 7.62 0.14
C PRO A 48 13.69 8.90 -0.24
N ASP A 49 14.41 9.97 -0.60
CA ASP A 49 13.82 11.27 -0.92
C ASP A 49 12.74 11.17 -2.02
N ASN A 50 13.03 10.38 -3.05
CA ASN A 50 12.11 10.10 -4.15
C ASN A 50 11.75 8.61 -4.19
N LEU A 51 10.46 8.31 -4.42
CA LEU A 51 10.01 6.94 -4.65
C LEU A 51 10.25 6.54 -6.11
N ASN A 52 10.74 5.34 -6.33
CA ASN A 52 10.87 4.79 -7.68
C ASN A 52 9.48 4.45 -8.23
N PRO A 53 9.13 4.88 -9.47
CA PRO A 53 7.79 4.65 -10.00
C PRO A 53 7.43 3.17 -10.18
N ASN A 54 8.37 2.31 -10.57
CA ASN A 54 8.12 0.86 -10.66
C ASN A 54 7.93 0.24 -9.27
N TRP A 55 8.62 0.76 -8.25
CA TRP A 55 8.39 0.35 -6.87
C TRP A 55 6.98 0.72 -6.41
N VAL A 56 6.49 1.93 -6.75
CA VAL A 56 5.11 2.33 -6.44
C VAL A 56 4.09 1.42 -7.13
N SER A 57 4.33 1.03 -8.39
CA SER A 57 3.49 0.05 -9.08
C SER A 57 3.52 -1.32 -8.41
N GLY A 58 4.71 -1.84 -8.06
CA GLY A 58 4.83 -3.11 -7.34
C GLY A 58 4.13 -3.09 -5.98
N PHE A 59 4.27 -1.98 -5.24
CA PHE A 59 3.63 -1.80 -3.95
C PHE A 59 2.10 -1.72 -4.08
N THR A 60 1.59 -1.02 -5.10
CA THR A 60 0.17 -0.99 -5.45
C THR A 60 -0.36 -2.38 -5.84
N ALA A 61 0.45 -3.17 -6.55
CA ALA A 61 0.08 -4.52 -6.95
C ALA A 61 -0.21 -5.43 -5.75
N GLY A 62 0.49 -5.23 -4.63
CA GLY A 62 0.18 -5.85 -3.34
C GLY A 62 -1.00 -5.19 -2.62
N ASP A 63 -0.81 -3.97 -2.14
CA ASP A 63 -1.67 -3.35 -1.10
C ASP A 63 -2.58 -2.22 -1.61
N GLY A 64 -2.54 -1.93 -2.91
CA GLY A 64 -3.38 -0.92 -3.54
C GLY A 64 -4.74 -1.43 -4.02
N GLY A 65 -5.62 -0.51 -4.44
CA GLY A 65 -6.91 -0.87 -5.01
C GLY A 65 -7.52 0.24 -5.88
N PHE A 66 -8.18 -0.18 -6.94
CA PHE A 66 -8.95 0.65 -7.87
C PHE A 66 -10.43 0.38 -7.62
N PHE A 67 -11.18 1.42 -7.31
CA PHE A 67 -12.56 1.28 -6.86
C PHE A 67 -13.48 2.25 -7.59
N ILE A 68 -14.62 1.74 -8.04
CA ILE A 68 -15.73 2.53 -8.59
C ILE A 68 -16.92 2.30 -7.67
N GLY A 69 -17.55 3.38 -7.22
CA GLY A 69 -18.72 3.30 -6.37
C GLY A 69 -19.77 4.31 -6.73
N ILE A 70 -20.94 4.16 -6.11
CA ILE A 70 -22.07 5.06 -6.25
C ILE A 70 -22.39 5.62 -4.87
N ARG A 71 -22.45 6.94 -4.75
CA ARG A 71 -22.94 7.59 -3.54
C ARG A 71 -24.43 7.35 -3.45
N GLN A 72 -24.88 6.61 -2.44
CA GLN A 72 -26.29 6.23 -2.28
C GLN A 72 -27.24 7.43 -2.26
N VAL A 73 -26.85 8.51 -1.58
CA VAL A 73 -27.68 9.71 -1.44
C VAL A 73 -27.80 10.50 -2.74
N THR A 74 -26.68 10.72 -3.43
CA THR A 74 -26.66 11.59 -4.62
C THR A 74 -26.77 10.84 -5.94
N ASN A 75 -26.73 9.50 -5.90
CA ASN A 75 -26.60 8.63 -7.08
C ASN A 75 -25.41 9.00 -7.99
N GLN A 76 -24.38 9.62 -7.41
CA GLN A 76 -23.19 10.04 -8.13
C GLN A 76 -22.17 8.91 -8.17
N VAL A 77 -21.69 8.59 -9.35
CA VAL A 77 -20.56 7.69 -9.54
C VAL A 77 -19.29 8.40 -9.06
N TYR A 78 -18.44 7.67 -8.36
CA TYR A 78 -17.12 8.16 -7.95
C TYR A 78 -16.08 7.07 -8.13
N PHE A 79 -14.84 7.54 -8.35
CA PHE A 79 -13.67 6.71 -8.52
C PHE A 79 -12.77 6.91 -7.31
N ARG A 80 -12.06 5.87 -6.91
CA ARG A 80 -11.07 5.93 -5.84
C ARG A 80 -9.88 5.04 -6.19
N PHE A 81 -8.70 5.64 -6.17
CA PHE A 81 -7.45 4.90 -6.00
C PHE A 81 -7.05 4.96 -4.52
N HIS A 82 -6.55 3.86 -3.96
CA HIS A 82 -6.07 3.83 -2.59
C HIS A 82 -4.94 2.81 -2.39
N ILE A 83 -4.15 3.02 -1.34
CA ILE A 83 -3.20 2.05 -0.79
C ILE A 83 -3.40 2.05 0.72
N THR A 84 -3.56 0.88 1.32
CA THR A 84 -3.75 0.71 2.76
C THR A 84 -2.53 0.03 3.37
N GLN A 85 -1.99 0.57 4.46
CA GLN A 85 -0.86 -0.02 5.18
C GLN A 85 -1.03 0.11 6.70
N HIS A 86 -0.19 -0.57 7.48
CA HIS A 86 -0.09 -0.34 8.92
C HIS A 86 0.21 1.13 9.26
N SER A 87 -0.31 1.64 10.37
CA SER A 87 -0.18 3.06 10.77
C SER A 87 1.26 3.48 11.04
N GLN A 88 2.14 2.53 11.38
CA GLN A 88 3.59 2.75 11.52
C GLN A 88 4.24 3.26 10.22
N ASP A 89 3.69 2.90 9.06
CA ASP A 89 4.17 3.37 7.74
C ASP A 89 3.46 4.65 7.27
N SER A 90 2.83 5.41 8.18
CA SER A 90 2.16 6.66 7.82
C SER A 90 3.08 7.70 7.17
N LEU A 91 4.40 7.66 7.45
CA LEU A 91 5.37 8.52 6.77
C LEU A 91 5.51 8.15 5.28
N LEU A 92 5.52 6.85 4.95
CA LEU A 92 5.52 6.38 3.57
C LEU A 92 4.23 6.81 2.86
N MET A 93 3.08 6.73 3.54
CA MET A 93 1.81 7.19 2.97
C MET A 93 1.83 8.69 2.64
N LYS A 94 2.49 9.52 3.48
CA LYS A 94 2.71 10.94 3.18
C LYS A 94 3.67 11.15 2.00
N LYS A 95 4.70 10.32 1.84
CA LYS A 95 5.57 10.36 0.66
C LYS A 95 4.83 10.04 -0.64
N LEU A 96 3.77 9.21 -0.60
CA LEU A 96 2.93 8.97 -1.78
C LEU A 96 2.16 10.23 -2.23
N ILE A 97 1.76 11.11 -1.29
CA ILE A 97 1.17 12.42 -1.66
C ILE A 97 2.20 13.23 -2.47
N LEU A 98 3.44 13.30 -1.98
CA LEU A 98 4.51 14.05 -2.66
C LEU A 98 4.83 13.43 -4.03
N PHE A 99 4.91 12.10 -4.10
CA PHE A 99 5.21 11.36 -5.33
C PHE A 99 4.15 11.59 -6.42
N PHE A 100 2.87 11.48 -6.08
CA PHE A 100 1.79 11.70 -7.04
C PHE A 100 1.44 13.19 -7.23
N GLY A 101 1.95 14.07 -6.37
CA GLY A 101 1.54 15.49 -6.33
C GLY A 101 0.05 15.69 -6.00
N CYS A 102 -0.62 14.67 -5.46
CA CYS A 102 -2.04 14.68 -5.11
C CYS A 102 -2.40 13.58 -4.10
N GLY A 103 -3.64 13.61 -3.62
CA GLY A 103 -4.18 12.62 -2.69
C GLY A 103 -4.18 13.08 -1.24
N ASN A 104 -4.68 12.21 -0.37
CA ASN A 104 -4.80 12.45 1.07
C ASN A 104 -4.36 11.20 1.84
N VAL A 105 -3.98 11.41 3.11
CA VAL A 105 -3.72 10.31 4.05
C VAL A 105 -4.75 10.35 5.17
N ASN A 106 -5.39 9.22 5.43
CA ASN A 106 -6.27 9.02 6.57
C ASN A 106 -5.67 7.99 7.52
N ILE A 107 -5.48 8.35 8.80
CA ILE A 107 -5.04 7.41 9.83
C ILE A 107 -6.30 6.90 10.54
N ARG A 108 -6.54 5.58 10.48
CA ARG A 108 -7.70 4.95 11.08
C ARG A 108 -7.43 4.71 12.56
N LEU A 109 -8.22 5.32 13.43
CA LEU A 109 -8.01 5.28 14.89
C LEU A 109 -8.20 3.89 15.52
N ASN A 110 -8.95 2.98 14.87
CA ASN A 110 -9.45 1.76 15.51
C ASN A 110 -8.82 0.45 15.01
N ASN A 111 -7.83 0.49 14.11
CA ASN A 111 -7.31 -0.74 13.49
C ASN A 111 -5.86 -0.66 13.01
N ASP A 112 -5.05 0.25 13.58
CA ASP A 112 -3.63 0.44 13.25
C ASP A 112 -3.34 0.47 11.74
N ARG A 113 -4.23 1.11 10.98
CA ARG A 113 -4.08 1.27 9.53
C ARG A 113 -4.08 2.73 9.13
N CYS A 114 -3.45 3.00 8.01
CA CYS A 114 -3.56 4.26 7.32
C CYS A 114 -3.82 4.01 5.83
N ASP A 115 -4.52 4.96 5.20
CA ASP A 115 -4.84 4.92 3.78
C ASP A 115 -4.26 6.14 3.09
N PHE A 116 -3.41 5.94 2.09
CA PHE A 116 -3.27 6.92 1.02
C PHE A 116 -4.45 6.75 0.06
N TYR A 117 -5.09 7.85 -0.37
CA TYR A 117 -6.16 7.76 -1.37
C TYR A 117 -6.30 9.01 -2.24
N VAL A 118 -6.80 8.79 -3.46
CA VAL A 118 -7.20 9.83 -4.41
C VAL A 118 -8.65 9.58 -4.81
N GLN A 119 -9.53 10.56 -4.59
CA GLN A 119 -10.95 10.53 -4.98
C GLN A 119 -11.34 11.69 -5.90
N ASP A 120 -10.46 12.68 -6.07
CA ASP A 120 -10.64 13.72 -7.07
C ASP A 120 -10.54 13.10 -8.46
N PHE A 121 -11.63 13.15 -9.23
CA PHE A 121 -11.69 12.50 -10.55
C PHE A 121 -10.68 13.10 -11.54
N THR A 122 -10.46 14.43 -11.50
CA THR A 122 -9.48 15.09 -12.36
C THR A 122 -8.09 14.56 -12.07
N LYS A 123 -7.70 14.44 -10.80
CA LYS A 123 -6.42 13.85 -10.40
C LYS A 123 -6.31 12.36 -10.74
N ILE A 124 -7.40 11.60 -10.61
CA ILE A 124 -7.43 10.20 -11.05
C ILE A 124 -7.13 10.10 -12.55
N TYR A 125 -7.81 10.90 -13.36
CA TYR A 125 -7.72 10.84 -14.80
C TYR A 125 -6.39 11.36 -15.35
N GLU A 126 -5.87 12.46 -14.78
CA GLU A 126 -4.68 13.15 -15.28
C GLU A 126 -3.38 12.67 -14.66
N ILE A 127 -3.42 11.98 -13.51
CA ILE A 127 -2.20 11.56 -12.78
C ILE A 127 -2.17 10.05 -12.57
N ILE A 128 -3.21 9.50 -11.94
CA ILE A 128 -3.20 8.09 -11.53
C ILE A 128 -3.24 7.15 -12.73
N ILE A 129 -4.16 7.36 -13.67
CA ILE A 129 -4.26 6.54 -14.89
C ILE A 129 -2.96 6.63 -15.72
N PRO A 130 -2.41 7.82 -16.02
CA PRO A 130 -1.14 7.94 -16.74
C PRO A 130 0.03 7.25 -16.04
N HIS A 131 0.11 7.29 -14.71
CA HIS A 131 1.15 6.57 -13.96
C HIS A 131 1.10 5.07 -14.25
N PHE A 132 -0.06 4.43 -14.08
CA PHE A 132 -0.20 2.99 -14.26
C PHE A 132 -0.24 2.55 -15.74
N ASN A 133 -0.48 3.46 -16.68
CA ASN A 133 -0.21 3.19 -18.10
C ASN A 133 1.31 3.11 -18.38
N ARG A 134 2.10 4.01 -17.76
CA ARG A 134 3.56 4.09 -17.97
C ARG A 134 4.34 3.05 -17.16
N TYR A 135 3.85 2.74 -15.97
CA TYR A 135 4.44 1.80 -15.01
C TYR A 135 3.37 0.77 -14.63
N PRO A 136 3.12 -0.23 -15.49
CA PRO A 136 2.00 -1.14 -15.31
C PRO A 136 2.18 -2.07 -14.11
N LEU A 137 1.05 -2.61 -13.67
CA LEU A 137 0.97 -3.68 -12.68
C LEU A 137 1.23 -5.01 -13.42
N TYR A 138 2.08 -5.88 -12.85
CA TYR A 138 2.43 -7.17 -13.47
C TYR A 138 1.71 -8.35 -12.80
N ASN A 139 0.49 -8.13 -12.28
CA ASN A 139 -0.35 -9.17 -11.67
C ASN A 139 -1.83 -9.01 -12.09
N ILE A 140 -2.70 -9.87 -11.56
CA ILE A 140 -4.13 -9.89 -11.91
C ILE A 140 -4.86 -8.56 -11.63
N LYS A 141 -4.34 -7.73 -10.72
CA LYS A 141 -4.87 -6.39 -10.42
C LYS A 141 -4.75 -5.42 -11.60
N PHE A 142 -3.92 -5.74 -12.59
CA PHE A 142 -3.91 -5.01 -13.86
C PHE A 142 -5.28 -5.04 -14.56
N LEU A 143 -6.03 -6.14 -14.43
CA LEU A 143 -7.39 -6.23 -14.98
C LEU A 143 -8.32 -5.24 -14.29
N ASP A 144 -8.28 -5.16 -12.95
CA ASP A 144 -9.04 -4.16 -12.19
C ASP A 144 -8.68 -2.72 -12.60
N PHE A 145 -7.38 -2.45 -12.80
CA PHE A 145 -6.92 -1.15 -13.32
C PHE A 145 -7.46 -0.89 -14.73
N SER A 146 -7.46 -1.89 -15.61
CA SER A 146 -7.94 -1.74 -16.98
C SER A 146 -9.44 -1.40 -17.00
N ASP A 147 -10.25 -2.11 -16.21
CA ASP A 147 -11.68 -1.83 -16.09
C ASP A 147 -11.92 -0.44 -15.47
N PHE A 148 -11.14 -0.09 -14.45
CA PHE A 148 -11.18 1.22 -13.83
C PHE A 148 -10.86 2.35 -14.83
N LYS A 149 -9.84 2.17 -15.66
CA LYS A 149 -9.47 3.11 -16.72
C LYS A 149 -10.58 3.24 -17.76
N ASN A 150 -11.09 2.13 -18.28
CA ASN A 150 -12.15 2.13 -19.29
C ASN A 150 -13.41 2.84 -18.76
N ALA A 151 -13.80 2.56 -17.52
CA ALA A 151 -14.93 3.23 -16.89
C ALA A 151 -14.67 4.74 -16.68
N ALA A 152 -13.44 5.14 -16.35
CA ALA A 152 -13.07 6.55 -16.22
C ALA A 152 -13.13 7.29 -17.57
N GLU A 153 -12.75 6.64 -18.67
CA GLU A 153 -12.88 7.18 -20.03
C GLU A 153 -14.36 7.41 -20.40
N LEU A 154 -15.23 6.42 -20.15
CA LEU A 154 -16.68 6.57 -20.36
C LEU A 154 -17.28 7.68 -19.49
N PHE A 155 -16.87 7.77 -18.22
CA PHE A 155 -17.32 8.81 -17.31
C PHE A 155 -16.88 10.21 -17.76
N LYS A 156 -15.67 10.34 -18.33
CA LYS A 156 -15.17 11.61 -18.88
C LYS A 156 -15.99 12.05 -20.09
N LEU A 157 -16.35 11.11 -20.97
CA LEU A 157 -17.12 11.37 -22.18
C LEU A 157 -18.59 11.73 -21.89
N SER A 158 -19.20 11.10 -20.90
CA SER A 158 -20.63 11.32 -20.59
C SER A 158 -20.94 12.72 -20.07
N GLY A 159 -19.95 13.44 -19.53
CA GLY A 159 -20.11 14.77 -18.93
C GLY A 159 -21.02 14.82 -17.69
N SER A 160 -21.65 13.70 -17.31
CA SER A 160 -22.62 13.61 -16.21
C SER A 160 -22.16 12.66 -15.13
N LYS A 161 -22.20 13.15 -13.88
CA LYS A 161 -21.80 12.36 -12.70
C LYS A 161 -22.91 11.43 -12.21
N ASN A 162 -24.14 11.55 -12.74
CA ASN A 162 -25.32 10.85 -12.25
C ASN A 162 -25.50 9.52 -12.97
N ILE A 163 -25.66 8.42 -12.22
CA ILE A 163 -25.81 7.08 -12.80
C ILE A 163 -27.02 6.96 -13.73
N LYS A 164 -28.09 7.73 -13.49
CA LYS A 164 -29.28 7.73 -14.37
C LYS A 164 -28.97 8.24 -15.77
N ALA A 165 -27.95 9.10 -15.92
CA ALA A 165 -27.50 9.57 -17.22
C ALA A 165 -26.55 8.57 -17.92
N ILE A 166 -25.97 7.62 -17.16
CA ILE A 166 -25.00 6.64 -17.67
C ILE A 166 -25.69 5.34 -18.14
N LYS A 167 -26.94 5.06 -17.71
CA LYS A 167 -27.71 3.86 -18.09
C LYS A 167 -28.09 3.73 -19.58
N ASN A 168 -27.76 4.71 -20.42
CA ASN A 168 -28.08 4.74 -21.84
C ASN A 168 -26.84 4.62 -22.77
N ILE A 169 -25.71 4.16 -22.23
CA ILE A 169 -24.48 3.82 -22.98
C ILE A 169 -24.12 2.37 -22.65
#